data_AF-X1T732-F1
#
_entry.id   AF-X1T732-F1
#
_cell.length_a   1.000
_cell.length_b   1.000
_cell.length_c   1.000
_cell.angle_alpha   90.00
_cell.angle_beta   90.00
_cell.angle_gamma   90.00
#
_symmetry.space_group_name_H-M   'P 1'
#
loop_
_entity.id
_entity.type
_entity.pdbx_description
1 polymer ?
#
loop_
_entity_poly.entity_id
_entity_poly.type
_entity_poly.pdbx_seq_one_letter_code
_entity_poly.pdbx_strand_id
1 'polypeptide(L)'
;EAGSYTVKLGGDFMAEQVVTLEPGESRAISFEVTPTVAKSYSVTVDGLSGTFKATTVPVADIRVENLEISPSEVNVGEPVTISVRAKNYGSAVGSKKIVCTVS
;
A
#
# COMPACT_ATOMS: atom_id res chain seq x y z
N GLU A 1 -32.32 -13.62 31.46
CA GLU A 1 -30.96 -13.71 31.99
C GLU A 1 -30.03 -13.55 30.81
N ALA A 2 -29.04 -12.66 30.91
CA ALA A 2 -28.10 -12.42 29.83
C ALA A 2 -27.24 -13.67 29.58
N GLY A 3 -27.03 -14.01 28.31
CA GLY A 3 -26.13 -15.09 27.91
C GLY A 3 -24.74 -14.52 27.59
N SER A 4 -23.68 -15.22 28.00
CA SER A 4 -22.32 -14.90 27.57
C SER A 4 -21.83 -15.88 26.50
N TYR A 5 -21.19 -15.36 25.45
CA TYR A 5 -20.62 -16.13 24.35
C TYR A 5 -19.19 -15.64 24.07
N THR A 6 -18.28 -16.55 23.75
CA THR A 6 -16.89 -16.22 23.39
C THR A 6 -16.73 -16.31 21.89
N VAL A 7 -16.33 -15.21 21.27
CA VAL A 7 -16.06 -15.14 19.83
C VAL A 7 -14.56 -15.25 19.57
N LYS A 8 -14.16 -16.17 18.68
CA LYS A 8 -12.75 -16.45 18.39
C LYS A 8 -12.38 -16.13 16.95
N LEU A 9 -11.32 -15.34 16.74
CA LEU A 9 -10.68 -15.13 15.45
C LEU A 9 -9.51 -16.10 15.29
N GLY A 10 -9.55 -16.94 14.24
CA GLY A 10 -8.49 -17.91 13.91
C GLY A 10 -7.73 -17.55 12.62
N GLY A 11 -6.45 -17.95 12.57
CA GLY A 11 -5.52 -17.74 11.46
C GLY A 11 -4.09 -17.47 11.93
N ASP A 12 -3.31 -16.72 11.15
CA ASP A 12 -1.99 -16.19 11.57
C ASP A 12 -2.09 -15.19 12.73
N PHE A 13 -3.31 -14.73 13.02
CA PHE A 13 -3.64 -13.82 14.12
C PHE A 13 -4.69 -14.53 14.99
N MET A 14 -4.50 -14.52 16.30
CA MET A 14 -5.46 -15.04 17.26
C MET A 14 -5.93 -13.93 18.18
N ALA A 15 -7.25 -13.73 18.24
CA ALA A 15 -7.90 -12.81 19.16
C ALA A 15 -9.20 -13.45 19.66
N GLU A 16 -9.55 -13.18 20.92
CA GLU A 16 -10.79 -13.66 21.52
C GLU A 16 -11.51 -12.50 22.19
N GLN A 17 -12.84 -12.48 22.10
CA GLN A 17 -13.66 -11.51 22.81
C GLN A 17 -14.87 -12.19 23.45
N VAL A 18 -15.13 -11.86 24.70
CA VAL A 18 -16.34 -12.27 25.41
C VAL A 18 -17.42 -11.22 25.19
N VAL A 19 -18.59 -11.65 24.73
CA VAL A 19 -19.79 -10.81 24.61
C VAL A 19 -20.86 -11.32 25.56
N THR A 20 -21.59 -10.40 26.19
CA THR A 20 -22.78 -10.70 26.99
C THR A 20 -23.94 -9.94 26.39
N LEU A 21 -25.06 -10.63 26.14
CA LEU A 21 -26.25 -10.10 25.49
C LEU A 21 -27.50 -10.44 26.28
N GLU A 22 -28.41 -9.48 26.40
CA GLU A 22 -29.76 -9.72 26.88
C GLU A 22 -30.63 -10.39 25.80
N PRO A 23 -31.77 -11.00 26.17
CA PRO A 23 -32.70 -11.58 25.21
C PRO A 23 -33.17 -10.55 24.16
N GLY A 24 -32.91 -10.85 22.88
CA GLY A 24 -33.27 -9.98 21.75
C GLY A 24 -32.26 -8.85 21.47
N GLU A 25 -31.23 -8.69 22.29
CA GLU A 25 -30.15 -7.72 22.04
C GLU A 25 -29.27 -8.18 20.87
N SER A 26 -28.85 -7.22 20.05
CA SER A 26 -27.88 -7.44 18.98
C SER A 26 -26.73 -6.45 19.13
N ARG A 27 -25.50 -6.94 19.01
CA ARG A 27 -24.28 -6.13 19.15
C ARG A 27 -23.32 -6.44 18.02
N ALA A 28 -22.75 -5.38 17.43
CA ALA A 28 -21.66 -5.52 16.48
C ALA A 28 -20.34 -5.75 17.22
N ILE A 29 -19.53 -6.69 16.72
CA ILE A 29 -18.21 -7.04 17.24
C ILE A 29 -17.20 -6.84 16.10
N SER A 30 -16.04 -6.24 16.40
CA SER A 30 -14.98 -5.99 15.44
C SER A 30 -13.62 -6.44 15.98
N PHE A 31 -12.83 -7.07 15.12
CA PHE A 31 -11.43 -7.41 15.38
C PHE A 31 -10.54 -6.62 14.41
N GLU A 32 -9.41 -6.13 14.89
CA GLU A 32 -8.41 -5.46 14.06
C GLU A 32 -7.18 -6.35 13.91
N VAL A 33 -6.69 -6.48 12.67
CA VAL A 33 -5.46 -7.22 12.34
C VAL A 33 -4.57 -6.39 11.43
N THR A 34 -3.26 -6.39 11.68
CA THR A 34 -2.27 -5.69 10.85
C THR A 34 -1.33 -6.71 10.19
N PRO A 35 -1.57 -7.09 8.93
CA PRO A 35 -0.70 -8.04 8.22
C PRO A 35 0.66 -7.42 7.88
N THR A 36 1.75 -8.11 8.20
CA THR A 36 3.13 -7.66 7.91
C THR A 36 3.74 -8.29 6.67
N VAL A 37 3.10 -9.34 6.13
CA VAL A 37 3.57 -10.07 4.93
C VAL A 37 2.51 -10.02 3.85
N ALA A 38 2.92 -9.68 2.62
CA ALA A 38 2.05 -9.69 1.45
C ALA A 38 1.68 -11.12 1.05
N LYS A 39 0.46 -11.55 1.37
CA LYS A 39 -0.13 -12.85 1.01
C LYS A 39 -1.65 -12.81 1.19
N SER A 40 -2.31 -13.89 0.80
CA SER A 40 -3.71 -14.13 1.16
C SER A 40 -3.79 -14.72 2.56
N TYR A 41 -4.69 -14.19 3.38
CA TYR A 41 -5.00 -14.67 4.72
C TYR A 41 -6.41 -15.23 4.74
N SER A 42 -6.56 -16.42 5.30
CA SER A 42 -7.86 -16.98 5.64
C SER A 42 -8.22 -16.60 7.06
N VAL A 43 -9.47 -16.17 7.25
CA VAL A 43 -10.02 -15.74 8.53
C VAL A 43 -11.14 -16.69 8.90
N THR A 44 -11.20 -17.10 10.15
CA THR A 44 -12.31 -17.88 10.69
C THR A 44 -12.81 -17.25 11.98
N VAL A 45 -14.13 -17.04 12.09
CA VAL A 45 -14.80 -16.55 13.30
C VAL A 45 -15.98 -17.47 13.61
N ASP A 46 -15.83 -18.31 14.63
CA ASP A 46 -16.85 -19.29 15.07
C ASP A 46 -17.59 -20.01 13.92
N GLY A 47 -16.82 -20.56 12.98
CA GLY A 47 -17.35 -21.33 11.84
C GLY A 47 -17.72 -20.47 10.61
N LEU A 48 -17.79 -19.15 10.75
CA LEU A 48 -17.78 -18.25 9.59
C LEU A 48 -16.37 -18.16 9.04
N SER A 49 -16.24 -18.09 7.71
CA SER A 49 -14.94 -17.96 7.06
C SER A 49 -14.95 -16.88 5.98
N GLY A 50 -13.80 -16.27 5.77
CA GLY A 50 -13.56 -15.27 4.75
C GLY A 50 -12.07 -15.17 4.43
N THR A 51 -11.72 -14.39 3.42
CA THR A 51 -10.31 -14.15 3.10
C THR A 51 -10.07 -12.67 2.83
N PHE A 52 -8.86 -12.22 3.09
CA PHE A 52 -8.36 -10.93 2.61
C PHE A 52 -6.94 -11.11 2.07
N LYS A 53 -6.52 -10.19 1.21
CA LYS A 53 -5.17 -10.18 0.63
C LYS A 53 -4.40 -8.96 1.12
N ALA A 54 -3.28 -9.19 1.79
CA ALA A 54 -2.30 -8.14 2.03
C ALA A 54 -1.40 -7.99 0.80
N THR A 55 -1.22 -6.77 0.33
CA THR A 55 -0.29 -6.44 -0.74
C THR A 55 0.87 -5.60 -0.19
N THR A 56 1.98 -5.55 -0.93
CA THR A 56 3.06 -4.62 -0.61
C THR A 56 2.56 -3.19 -0.71
N VAL A 57 3.11 -2.30 0.11
CA VAL A 57 2.85 -0.86 0.01
C VAL A 57 3.24 -0.41 -1.40
N PRO A 58 2.34 0.26 -2.14
CA PRO A 58 2.68 0.74 -3.47
C PRO A 58 3.74 1.83 -3.35
N VAL A 59 4.77 1.76 -4.20
CA VAL A 59 5.90 2.70 -4.19
C VAL A 59 6.01 3.36 -5.55
N ALA A 60 6.48 4.61 -5.57
CA ALA A 60 6.88 5.27 -6.80
C ALA A 60 8.31 4.84 -7.17
N ASP A 61 8.56 4.60 -8.45
CA ASP A 61 9.87 4.25 -8.99
C ASP A 61 10.16 5.16 -10.18
N ILE A 62 10.55 6.40 -9.89
CA ILE A 62 10.79 7.43 -10.90
C ILE A 62 12.24 7.35 -11.38
N ARG A 63 12.40 6.97 -12.65
CA ARG A 63 13.67 6.86 -13.34
C ARG A 63 13.78 7.94 -14.41
N VAL A 64 15.00 8.39 -14.66
CA VAL A 64 15.33 9.38 -15.68
C VAL A 64 16.17 8.68 -16.73
N GLU A 65 15.72 8.72 -17.97
CA GLU A 65 16.29 8.00 -19.11
C GLU A 65 16.32 8.93 -20.35
N ASN A 66 17.00 8.50 -21.42
CA ASN A 66 17.05 9.20 -22.71
C ASN A 66 17.48 10.68 -22.61
N LEU A 67 18.71 10.91 -22.15
CA LEU A 67 19.33 12.24 -22.19
C LEU A 67 19.61 12.62 -23.64
N GLU A 68 19.06 13.74 -24.08
CA GLU A 68 19.29 14.32 -25.39
C GLU A 68 19.78 15.76 -25.23
N ILE A 69 20.79 16.12 -26.00
CA ILE A 69 21.37 17.47 -26.03
C ILE A 69 21.41 17.89 -27.50
N SER A 70 20.80 19.02 -27.83
CA SER A 70 20.76 19.50 -29.20
C SER A 70 20.74 21.03 -29.29
N PRO A 71 21.57 21.64 -30.16
CA PRO A 71 22.64 20.99 -30.93
C PRO A 71 23.85 20.64 -30.05
N SER A 72 24.77 19.80 -30.55
CA SER A 72 25.98 19.39 -29.80
C SER A 72 27.11 20.42 -29.81
N GLU A 73 27.01 21.43 -30.67
CA GLU A 73 27.97 22.52 -30.82
C GLU A 73 27.20 23.80 -31.18
N VAL A 74 27.58 24.92 -30.56
CA VAL A 74 26.96 26.24 -30.72
C VAL A 74 28.02 27.34 -30.60
N ASN A 75 27.76 28.49 -31.20
CA ASN A 75 28.55 29.69 -30.94
C ASN A 75 28.19 30.30 -29.58
N VAL A 76 29.06 31.17 -29.06
CA VAL A 76 28.79 31.89 -27.81
C VAL A 76 27.52 32.75 -27.96
N GLY A 77 26.58 32.55 -27.03
CA GLY A 77 25.30 33.26 -27.01
C GLY A 77 24.15 32.52 -27.70
N GLU A 78 24.41 31.37 -28.33
CA GLU A 78 23.37 30.52 -28.92
C GLU A 78 22.80 29.52 -27.89
N PRO A 79 21.51 29.14 -28.00
CA PRO A 79 20.87 28.25 -27.04
C PRO A 79 21.20 26.77 -27.30
N VAL A 80 21.28 25.99 -26.21
CA VAL A 80 21.33 24.52 -26.24
C VAL A 80 20.13 23.98 -25.48
N THR A 81 19.44 22.99 -26.06
CA THR A 81 18.35 22.29 -25.39
C THR A 81 18.86 21.00 -24.78
N ILE A 82 18.61 20.80 -23.48
CA ILE A 82 18.91 19.56 -22.75
C ILE A 82 17.58 18.96 -22.30
N SER A 83 17.28 17.73 -22.71
CA SER A 83 16.04 17.04 -22.36
C SER A 83 16.32 15.65 -21.81
N VAL A 84 15.41 15.18 -20.96
CA VAL A 84 15.39 13.82 -20.41
C VAL A 84 13.96 13.31 -20.38
N ARG A 85 13.78 11.99 -20.38
CA ARG A 85 12.51 11.33 -20.12
C ARG A 85 12.44 10.89 -18.65
N ALA A 86 11.46 11.38 -17.90
CA ALA A 86 11.13 10.87 -16.58
C ALA A 86 9.95 9.89 -16.67
N LYS A 87 10.09 8.69 -16.10
CA LYS A 87 9.03 7.68 -16.09
C LYS A 87 8.90 7.04 -14.71
N ASN A 88 7.67 6.92 -14.22
CA ASN A 88 7.34 6.19 -13.02
C ASN A 88 7.01 4.73 -13.38
N TYR A 89 7.88 3.81 -12.98
CA TYR A 89 7.69 2.36 -13.11
C TYR A 89 6.99 1.74 -11.89
N GLY A 90 6.73 2.56 -10.86
CA GLY A 90 6.10 2.15 -9.63
C GLY A 90 4.58 2.08 -9.72
N SER A 91 3.97 1.60 -8.64
CA SER A 91 2.52 1.46 -8.49
C SER A 91 1.87 2.56 -7.64
N ALA A 92 2.65 3.53 -7.15
CA ALA A 92 2.16 4.71 -6.47
C ALA A 92 2.55 6.01 -7.17
N VAL A 93 1.75 7.06 -6.94
CA VAL A 93 2.14 8.44 -7.23
C VAL A 93 3.34 8.83 -6.37
N GLY A 94 4.29 9.57 -6.94
CA GLY A 94 5.42 10.10 -6.21
C GLY A 94 6.06 11.27 -6.95
N SER A 95 7.06 11.87 -6.32
CA SER A 95 7.83 12.98 -6.88
C SER A 95 9.32 12.71 -6.76
N LYS A 96 10.09 13.25 -7.71
CA LYS A 96 11.56 13.17 -7.72
C LYS A 96 12.12 14.51 -8.19
N LYS A 97 13.04 15.09 -7.43
CA LYS A 97 13.78 16.29 -7.84
C LYS A 97 14.81 15.89 -8.89
N ILE A 98 14.74 16.50 -10.07
CA ILE A 98 15.72 16.34 -11.15
C ILE A 98 16.53 17.63 -11.22
N VAL A 99 17.85 17.53 -11.15
CA VAL A 99 18.78 18.66 -11.20
C VAL A 99 19.60 18.53 -12.47
N CYS A 100 19.60 19.58 -13.28
CA CYS A 100 20.50 19.72 -14.42
C CYS A 100 21.65 20.64 -14.01
N THR A 101 22.90 20.19 -14.21
CA THR A 101 24.11 20.96 -13.93
C THR A 101 24.94 21.05 -15.20
N VAL A 102 25.41 22.25 -15.53
CA VAL A 102 26.33 22.53 -16.62
C VAL A 102 27.59 23.13 -16.00
N SER A 103 28.76 22.63 -16.38
CA SER A 103 30.08 23.03 -15.85
C SER A 103 30.98 23.52 -16.97
#